data_AF-A0A2V5N2C4-F1
#
_entry.id   AF-A0A2V5N2C4-F1
#
_cell.length_a   1.000
_cell.length_b   1.000
_cell.length_c   1.000
_cell.angle_alpha   90.00
_cell.angle_beta   90.00
_cell.angle_gamma   90.00
#
_symmetry.space_group_name_H-M   'P 1'
#
loop_
_entity.id
_entity.type
_entity.pdbx_description
1 polymer ?
#
loop_
_entity_poly.entity_id
_entity_poly.type
_entity_poly.pdbx_seq_one_letter_code
_entity_poly.pdbx_strand_id
1 'polypeptide(L)'
;FPANTHFRVDYWERLLDEPMPTQPAFGLIVTRGHQHDTLVLANWVHRPFVFLGLIGSRRKKRVIFSQFVEDKIATEEQLDKVVCPVGIDIQAVSVPEIAVSIMAQYVQKRAEVVNRSLQKQKLPAQAAVAGR
;
A
#
# COMPACT_ATOMS: atom_id res chain seq x y z
N PHE A 1 2.50 19.61 11.18
CA PHE A 1 1.91 18.27 10.98
C PHE A 1 0.79 18.05 11.98
N PRO A 2 -0.27 17.29 11.65
CA PRO A 2 -1.36 16.98 12.57
C PRO A 2 -0.86 16.35 13.89
N ALA A 3 -1.62 16.49 14.98
CA ALA A 3 -1.23 16.07 16.32
C ALA A 3 -0.81 14.58 16.44
N ASN A 4 -1.41 13.68 15.65
CA ASN A 4 -1.11 12.24 15.66
C ASN A 4 -0.01 11.84 14.64
N THR A 5 0.86 12.78 14.26
CA THR A 5 1.98 12.50 13.36
C THR A 5 3.22 12.15 14.15
N HIS A 6 3.78 10.98 13.88
CA HIS A 6 5.04 10.55 14.47
C HIS A 6 6.14 10.52 13.42
N PHE A 7 7.26 11.16 13.73
CA PHE A 7 8.47 11.09 12.92
C PHE A 7 9.42 10.04 13.48
N ARG A 8 10.12 9.36 12.58
CA ARG A 8 11.20 8.43 12.87
C ARG A 8 12.41 8.83 12.05
N VAL A 9 13.56 8.88 12.69
CA VAL A 9 14.82 9.27 12.08
C VAL A 9 15.87 8.28 12.58
N ASP A 10 16.28 7.38 11.70
CA ASP A 10 17.32 6.38 11.96
C ASP A 10 17.83 5.82 10.62
N TYR A 11 18.70 4.82 10.68
CA TYR A 11 19.13 4.02 9.54
C TYR A 11 18.02 3.08 9.06
N TRP A 12 18.03 2.76 7.76
CA TRP A 12 16.97 1.96 7.14
C TRP A 12 16.80 0.59 7.77
N GLU A 13 17.90 -0.06 8.17
CA GLU A 13 17.85 -1.38 8.81
C GLU A 13 16.99 -1.35 10.07
N ARG A 14 17.09 -0.28 10.87
CA ARG A 14 16.30 -0.10 12.09
C ARG A 14 14.88 0.38 11.80
N LEU A 15 14.72 1.32 10.86
CA LEU A 15 13.39 1.81 10.47
C LEU A 15 12.53 0.70 9.86
N LEU A 16 13.15 -0.24 9.15
CA LEU A 16 12.49 -1.41 8.55
C LEU A 16 12.23 -2.54 9.54
N ASP A 17 12.69 -2.45 10.78
CA ASP A 17 12.36 -3.38 11.87
C ASP A 17 11.25 -2.83 12.77
N GLU A 18 10.81 -1.58 12.57
CA GLU A 18 9.75 -1.00 13.38
C GLU A 18 8.42 -1.78 13.25
N PRO A 19 7.72 -1.98 14.40
CA PRO A 19 6.46 -2.68 14.42
C PRO A 19 5.41 -1.96 13.58
N MET A 20 4.60 -2.75 12.88
CA MET A 20 3.50 -2.23 12.09
C MET A 20 2.44 -1.56 12.98
N PRO A 21 1.79 -0.47 12.52
CA PRO A 21 0.61 0.04 13.19
C PRO A 21 -0.50 -1.00 13.19
N THR A 22 -1.45 -0.85 14.13
CA THR A 22 -2.63 -1.73 14.22
C THR A 22 -3.43 -1.72 12.92
N GLN A 23 -3.95 -2.88 12.54
CA GLN A 23 -4.77 -3.02 11.34
C GLN A 23 -6.11 -2.27 11.48
N PRO A 24 -6.65 -1.69 10.38
CA PRO A 24 -6.13 -1.71 9.01
C PRO A 24 -4.95 -0.74 8.79
N ALA A 25 -3.87 -1.22 8.17
CA ALA A 25 -2.67 -0.43 7.87
C ALA A 25 -2.54 -0.08 6.38
N PHE A 26 -2.22 1.17 6.08
CA PHE A 26 -1.97 1.68 4.72
C PHE A 26 -0.54 2.20 4.65
N GLY A 27 0.19 1.80 3.61
CA GLY A 27 1.58 2.18 3.38
C GLY A 27 1.75 3.02 2.13
N LEU A 28 2.70 3.94 2.15
CA LEU A 28 3.10 4.74 1.01
C LEU A 28 4.63 4.90 1.03
N ILE A 29 5.29 4.48 -0.05
CA ILE A 29 6.74 4.62 -0.25
C ILE A 29 6.97 5.83 -1.15
N VAL A 30 7.54 6.89 -0.59
CA VAL A 30 8.00 8.09 -1.30
C VAL A 30 9.39 8.45 -0.80
N THR A 31 10.42 8.19 -1.62
CA THR A 31 11.79 8.55 -1.30
C THR A 31 12.40 9.46 -2.38
N ARG A 32 13.51 10.14 -2.04
CA ARG A 32 14.32 10.89 -3.01
C ARG A 32 15.29 9.94 -3.72
N GLY A 33 14.81 9.03 -4.56
CA GLY A 33 15.65 8.22 -5.45
C GLY A 33 15.34 6.73 -5.49
N HIS A 34 15.75 6.08 -6.59
CA HIS A 34 15.36 4.72 -6.93
C HIS A 34 15.86 3.63 -5.97
N GLN A 35 17.04 3.80 -5.36
CA GLN A 35 17.65 2.75 -4.54
C GLN A 35 16.88 2.53 -3.23
N HIS A 36 16.45 3.61 -2.58
CA HIS A 36 15.72 3.52 -1.31
C HIS A 36 14.29 2.98 -1.49
N ASP A 37 13.61 3.35 -2.59
CA ASP A 37 12.29 2.79 -2.90
C ASP A 37 12.33 1.25 -3.01
N THR A 38 13.33 0.71 -3.71
CA THR A 38 13.50 -0.74 -3.88
C THR A 38 13.81 -1.41 -2.55
N LEU A 39 14.71 -0.83 -1.74
CA LEU A 39 15.07 -1.35 -0.43
C LEU A 39 13.85 -1.43 0.51
N VAL A 40 13.05 -0.36 0.58
CA VAL A 40 11.84 -0.34 1.43
C VAL A 40 10.80 -1.33 0.89
N LEU A 41 10.60 -1.38 -0.43
CA LEU A 41 9.64 -2.29 -1.02
C LEU A 41 9.98 -3.76 -0.75
N ALA A 42 11.25 -4.15 -0.86
CA ALA A 42 11.70 -5.52 -0.61
C ALA A 42 11.32 -6.00 0.79
N ASN A 43 11.34 -5.12 1.79
CA ASN A 43 10.88 -5.44 3.15
C ASN A 43 9.34 -5.35 3.28
N TRP A 44 8.74 -4.25 2.81
CA TRP A 44 7.34 -3.92 3.08
C TRP A 44 6.35 -4.75 2.27
N VAL A 45 6.76 -5.35 1.14
CA VAL A 45 5.91 -6.20 0.30
C VAL A 45 5.37 -7.44 1.03
N HIS A 46 6.07 -7.88 2.09
CA HIS A 46 5.66 -9.02 2.93
C HIS A 46 4.72 -8.63 4.07
N ARG A 47 4.62 -7.33 4.37
CA ARG A 47 3.84 -6.84 5.51
C ARG A 47 2.35 -6.82 5.16
N PRO A 48 1.45 -7.00 6.15
CA PRO A 48 0.02 -7.11 5.91
C PRO A 48 -0.65 -5.74 5.66
N PHE A 49 -0.15 -4.94 4.73
CA PHE A 49 -0.80 -3.70 4.34
C PHE A 49 -2.12 -4.00 3.61
N VAL A 50 -3.17 -3.23 3.91
CA VAL A 50 -4.38 -3.16 3.09
C VAL A 50 -4.05 -2.64 1.70
N PHE A 51 -3.11 -1.70 1.65
CA PHE A 51 -2.70 -0.98 0.46
C PHE A 51 -1.25 -0.53 0.66
N LEU A 52 -0.39 -0.83 -0.31
CA LEU A 52 0.98 -0.34 -0.35
C LEU A 52 1.17 0.46 -1.65
N GLY A 53 1.23 1.78 -1.54
CA GLY A 53 1.51 2.67 -2.67
C GLY A 53 3.00 2.87 -2.84
N LEU A 54 3.47 2.88 -4.07
CA LEU A 54 4.84 3.24 -4.43
C LEU A 54 4.81 4.36 -5.48
N ILE A 55 5.48 5.48 -5.17
CA ILE A 55 5.67 6.56 -6.16
C ILE A 55 6.56 6.07 -7.31
N GLY A 56 6.35 6.57 -8.53
CA GLY A 56 7.23 6.30 -9.68
C GLY A 56 6.48 5.92 -10.95
N SER A 57 7.20 5.54 -12.00
CA SER A 57 6.62 5.29 -13.33
C SER A 57 6.18 3.84 -13.54
N ARG A 58 5.31 3.59 -14.53
CA ARG A 58 4.96 2.23 -14.99
C ARG A 58 6.18 1.43 -15.44
N ARG A 59 7.14 2.10 -16.10
CA ARG A 59 8.43 1.49 -16.48
C ARG A 59 9.20 1.05 -15.24
N LYS A 60 9.27 1.89 -14.20
CA LYS A 60 9.95 1.57 -12.94
C LYS A 60 9.31 0.35 -12.27
N LYS A 61 7.97 0.32 -12.18
CA LYS A 61 7.23 -0.83 -11.65
C LYS A 61 7.69 -2.12 -12.31
N ARG A 62 7.65 -2.17 -13.65
CA ARG A 62 8.00 -3.39 -14.40
C ARG A 62 9.40 -3.88 -14.07
N VAL A 63 10.40 -3.00 -14.09
CA VAL A 63 11.79 -3.39 -13.82
C VAL A 63 11.95 -3.94 -12.40
N ILE A 64 11.45 -3.23 -11.39
CA ILE A 64 11.58 -3.65 -9.99
C ILE A 64 10.85 -4.98 -9.76
N PHE A 65 9.63 -5.12 -10.29
CA PHE A 65 8.78 -6.27 -10.02
C PHE A 65 9.33 -7.53 -10.69
N SER A 66 9.78 -7.42 -11.94
CA SER A 66 10.45 -8.53 -12.63
C SER A 66 11.70 -8.98 -11.87
N GLN A 67 12.52 -8.03 -11.41
CA GLN A 67 13.71 -8.34 -10.62
C GLN A 67 13.35 -9.06 -9.31
N PHE A 68 12.30 -8.62 -8.62
CA PHE A 68 11.90 -9.22 -7.34
C PHE A 68 11.42 -10.66 -7.48
N VAL A 69 10.73 -10.97 -8.58
CA VAL A 69 10.31 -12.34 -8.88
C VAL A 69 11.52 -13.19 -9.25
N GLU A 70 12.41 -12.68 -10.10
CA GLU A 70 13.63 -13.38 -10.54
C GLU A 70 14.57 -13.71 -9.37
N ASP A 71 14.79 -12.74 -8.48
CA ASP A 71 15.63 -12.89 -7.29
C ASP A 71 14.92 -13.61 -6.13
N LYS A 72 13.67 -14.04 -6.32
CA LYS A 72 12.84 -14.70 -5.29
C LYS A 72 12.65 -13.84 -4.03
N ILE A 73 12.68 -12.52 -4.18
CA ILE A 73 12.40 -11.56 -3.11
C ILE A 73 10.91 -11.56 -2.79
N ALA A 74 10.02 -11.58 -3.80
CA ALA A 74 8.58 -11.55 -3.59
C ALA A 74 7.82 -12.38 -4.64
N THR A 75 6.63 -12.85 -4.29
CA THR A 75 5.73 -13.52 -5.25
C THR A 75 4.91 -12.50 -6.05
N GLU A 76 4.36 -12.92 -7.19
CA GLU A 76 3.47 -12.08 -7.99
C GLU A 76 2.24 -11.63 -7.17
N GLU A 77 1.67 -12.51 -6.35
CA GLU A 77 0.51 -12.18 -5.51
C GLU A 77 0.82 -11.16 -4.40
N GLN A 78 2.06 -11.16 -3.90
CA GLN A 78 2.51 -10.14 -2.96
C GLN A 78 2.69 -8.80 -3.68
N LEU A 79 3.26 -8.82 -4.88
CA LEU A 79 3.48 -7.63 -5.72
C LEU A 79 2.17 -7.04 -6.26
N ASP A 80 1.14 -7.86 -6.51
CA ASP A 80 -0.17 -7.39 -6.97
C ASP A 80 -0.88 -6.49 -5.96
N LYS A 81 -0.51 -6.57 -4.67
CA LYS A 81 -1.00 -5.67 -3.62
C LYS A 81 -0.35 -4.29 -3.66
N VAL A 82 0.71 -4.13 -4.45
CA VAL A 82 1.48 -2.89 -4.57
C VAL A 82 1.01 -2.06 -5.76
N VAL A 83 0.65 -0.80 -5.48
CA VAL A 83 0.17 0.13 -6.49
C VAL A 83 1.31 1.06 -6.93
N CYS A 84 1.71 0.96 -8.20
CA CYS A 84 2.73 1.81 -8.80
C CYS A 84 2.38 2.07 -10.29
N PRO A 85 2.35 3.33 -10.77
CA PRO A 85 2.37 4.56 -9.99
C PRO A 85 1.23 4.60 -8.97
N VAL A 86 1.51 5.05 -7.75
CA VAL A 86 0.48 5.39 -6.77
C VAL A 86 -0.27 6.65 -7.18
N GLY A 87 -1.58 6.67 -6.95
CA GLY A 87 -2.50 7.75 -7.30
C GLY A 87 -3.52 7.40 -8.37
N ILE A 88 -4.61 8.17 -8.44
CA ILE A 88 -5.58 8.14 -9.54
C ILE A 88 -5.05 8.98 -10.71
N ASP A 89 -5.23 8.50 -11.94
CA ASP A 89 -4.82 9.24 -13.12
C ASP A 89 -5.67 10.50 -13.32
N ILE A 90 -5.12 11.63 -12.89
CA ILE A 90 -5.69 12.98 -13.07
C ILE A 90 -4.77 13.87 -13.91
N GLN A 91 -3.81 13.26 -14.63
CA GLN A 91 -2.75 13.98 -15.36
C GLN A 91 -1.95 14.95 -14.47
N ALA A 92 -1.72 14.56 -13.21
CA ALA A 92 -0.99 15.35 -12.23
C ALA A 92 0.46 15.63 -12.68
N VAL A 93 0.88 16.89 -12.60
CA VAL A 93 2.25 17.34 -12.90
C VAL A 93 2.88 17.96 -11.65
N SER A 94 2.14 18.78 -10.92
CA SER A 94 2.65 19.48 -9.74
C SER A 94 2.63 18.59 -8.48
N VAL A 95 3.52 18.86 -7.52
CA VAL A 95 3.54 18.13 -6.24
C VAL A 95 2.17 18.16 -5.53
N PRO A 96 1.45 19.30 -5.46
CA PRO A 96 0.09 19.33 -4.92
C PRO A 96 -0.89 18.43 -5.67
N GLU A 97 -0.87 18.42 -7.01
CA GLU A 97 -1.74 17.54 -7.80
C GLU A 97 -1.43 16.06 -7.55
N ILE A 98 -0.14 15.69 -7.47
CA ILE A 98 0.28 14.33 -7.15
C ILE A 98 -0.23 13.94 -5.76
N ALA A 99 -0.12 14.83 -4.77
CA ALA A 99 -0.66 14.59 -3.44
C ALA A 99 -2.19 14.38 -3.46
N VAL A 100 -2.94 15.20 -4.20
CA VAL A 100 -4.40 15.03 -4.36
C VAL A 100 -4.73 13.68 -5.01
N SER A 101 -4.01 13.30 -6.06
CA SER A 101 -4.13 12.02 -6.76
C SER A 101 -3.93 10.82 -5.81
N ILE A 102 -2.88 10.85 -4.98
CA ILE A 102 -2.57 9.81 -4.00
C ILE A 102 -3.65 9.75 -2.91
N MET A 103 -4.06 10.91 -2.38
CA MET A 103 -5.09 10.97 -1.34
C MET A 103 -6.44 10.47 -1.84
N ALA A 104 -6.80 10.74 -3.11
CA ALA A 104 -8.01 10.21 -3.72
C ALA A 104 -7.97 8.67 -3.78
N GLN A 105 -6.84 8.07 -4.19
CA GLN A 105 -6.67 6.62 -4.21
C GLN A 105 -6.71 6.00 -2.79
N TYR A 106 -6.08 6.66 -1.82
CA TYR A 106 -6.15 6.24 -0.41
C TYR A 106 -7.60 6.23 0.10
N VAL A 107 -8.37 7.30 -0.14
CA VAL A 107 -9.78 7.39 0.28
C VAL A 107 -10.61 6.26 -0.35
N GLN A 108 -10.41 5.99 -1.64
CA GLN A 108 -11.05 4.88 -2.35
C GLN A 108 -10.76 3.54 -1.64
N LYS A 109 -9.49 3.22 -1.39
CA LYS A 109 -9.08 1.95 -0.77
C LYS A 109 -9.58 1.82 0.66
N ARG A 110 -9.54 2.89 1.45
CA ARG A 110 -10.11 2.93 2.79
C ARG A 110 -11.61 2.67 2.78
N ALA A 111 -12.34 3.30 1.87
CA ALA A 111 -13.79 3.09 1.74
C ALA A 111 -14.13 1.64 1.36
N GLU A 112 -13.35 1.01 0.46
CA GLU A 112 -13.55 -0.41 0.13
C GLU A 112 -13.39 -1.34 1.36
N VAL A 113 -12.44 -1.06 2.25
CA VAL A 113 -12.28 -1.85 3.49
C VAL A 113 -13.50 -1.70 4.39
N VAL A 114 -13.94 -0.45 4.63
CA VAL A 114 -15.12 -0.18 5.47
C VAL A 114 -16.36 -0.86 4.89
N ASN A 115 -16.59 -0.73 3.58
CA ASN A 115 -17.73 -1.32 2.90
C ASN A 115 -17.70 -2.85 2.92
N ARG A 116 -16.52 -3.48 2.74
CA ARG A 116 -16.37 -4.93 2.89
C ARG A 116 -16.69 -5.41 4.31
N SER A 117 -16.27 -4.69 5.34
CA SER A 117 -16.59 -5.02 6.73
C SER A 117 -18.10 -4.90 7.00
N LEU A 118 -18.75 -3.86 6.50
CA LEU A 118 -20.20 -3.67 6.62
C LEU A 118 -21.00 -4.75 5.86
N GLN A 119 -20.54 -5.19 4.68
CA GLN A 119 -21.15 -6.26 3.91
C GLN A 119 -21.00 -7.62 4.61
N LYS A 120 -19.82 -7.93 5.16
CA LYS A 120 -19.58 -9.15 5.96
C LYS A 120 -20.46 -9.20 7.21
N GLN A 121 -20.75 -8.05 7.84
CA GLN A 121 -21.70 -7.98 8.94
C GLN A 121 -23.17 -8.20 8.50
N LYS A 122 -23.49 -7.99 7.21
CA LYS A 122 -24.85 -8.15 6.66
C LYS A 122 -25.17 -9.55 6.11
N LEU A 123 -24.19 -10.42 5.84
CA LEU A 123 -24.39 -11.81 5.38
C LEU A 123 -23.79 -12.84 6.37
N PRO A 124 -24.52 -13.83 6.94
CA PRO A 124 -25.95 -13.87 7.27
C PRO A 124 -26.26 -14.37 8.71
N ALA A 125 -27.31 -13.79 9.33
CA ALA A 125 -28.22 -14.51 10.25
C ALA A 125 -29.31 -15.30 9.48
N GLN A 126 -29.29 -15.25 8.14
CA GLN A 126 -30.25 -15.87 7.23
C GLN A 126 -29.83 -17.25 6.67
N ALA A 127 -28.64 -17.77 6.98
CA ALA A 127 -28.25 -19.14 6.58
C ALA A 127 -28.77 -20.23 7.55
N ALA A 128 -29.39 -19.86 8.67
CA ALA A 128 -29.86 -20.81 9.69
C ALA A 128 -31.28 -21.36 9.45
N VAL A 129 -31.98 -20.95 8.38
CA VAL A 129 -33.38 -21.37 8.12
C VAL A 129 -33.53 -22.30 6.91
N ALA A 130 -32.47 -22.57 6.15
CA ALA A 130 -32.54 -23.49 5.00
C ALA A 130 -32.11 -24.94 5.33
N GLY A 131 -32.23 -25.34 6.59
CA GLY A 131 -32.12 -26.73 7.01
C GLY A 131 -33.46 -27.23 7.53
N ARG A 132 -34.28 -27.82 6.66
CA ARG A 132 -35.30 -28.85 6.96
C ARG A 132 -35.76 -29.49 5.66
#